data_AF-A0A1X0D7I1-F1
#
_entry.id   AF-A0A1X0D7I1-F1
#
_cell.length_a   1.000
_cell.length_b   1.000
_cell.length_c   1.000
_cell.angle_alpha   90.00
_cell.angle_beta   90.00
_cell.angle_gamma   90.00
#
_symmetry.space_group_name_H-M   'P 1'
#
loop_
_entity.id
_entity.type
_entity.pdbx_description
1 polymer ?
#
loop_
_entity_poly.entity_id
_entity_poly.type
_entity_poly.pdbx_seq_one_letter_code
_entity_poly.pdbx_strand_id
1 'polypeptide(L)'
;MYHHFLWWYTEAMPTARPRYQVTETEQVARALDRAAKRWPGEPRSKLLIHLVEAGANAIDEDARTQNADHRSAVLASAGRYGEAFDADYLDELRADWPT
;
A
#
# COMPACT_ATOMS: atom_id res chain seq x y z
N MET A 1 26.67 -29.63 -43.03
CA MET A 1 25.41 -30.24 -42.54
C MET A 1 25.70 -30.87 -41.19
N TYR A 2 25.56 -30.09 -40.12
CA TYR A 2 25.60 -30.59 -38.75
C TYR A 2 24.30 -30.11 -38.10
N HIS A 3 23.36 -31.04 -37.94
CA HIS A 3 22.16 -30.83 -37.14
C HIS A 3 22.51 -31.10 -35.68
N HIS A 4 22.55 -30.07 -34.84
CA HIS A 4 22.52 -30.27 -33.40
C HIS A 4 21.27 -29.64 -32.79
N PHE A 5 20.46 -30.55 -32.25
CA PHE A 5 19.28 -30.38 -31.43
C PHE A 5 19.42 -29.26 -30.38
N LEU A 6 18.79 -28.12 -30.64
CA LEU A 6 18.48 -27.09 -29.65
C LEU A 6 16.98 -27.13 -29.38
N TRP A 7 16.51 -28.14 -28.63
CA TRP A 7 15.08 -28.31 -28.38
C TRP A 7 14.73 -28.65 -26.94
N TRP A 8 15.54 -28.21 -25.96
CA TRP A 8 15.30 -28.47 -24.53
C TRP A 8 15.84 -27.34 -23.62
N TYR A 9 15.37 -26.09 -23.75
CA TYR A 9 15.74 -25.01 -22.80
C TYR A 9 14.59 -24.07 -22.37
N THR A 10 13.32 -24.41 -22.61
CA THR A 10 12.17 -23.54 -22.27
C THR A 10 11.30 -24.07 -21.13
N GLU A 11 11.83 -24.91 -20.25
CA GLU A 11 11.15 -25.24 -18.98
C GLU A 11 11.44 -24.13 -17.96
N ALA A 12 10.52 -23.16 -17.87
CA ALA A 12 10.32 -22.15 -16.82
C ALA A 12 11.58 -21.63 -16.08
N MET A 13 12.18 -20.55 -16.58
CA MET A 13 13.16 -19.74 -15.83
C MET A 13 12.57 -19.27 -14.48
N PRO A 14 13.14 -19.67 -13.32
CA PRO A 14 12.61 -19.36 -11.98
C PRO A 14 12.75 -17.88 -11.56
N THR A 15 13.04 -17.00 -12.51
CA THR A 15 13.32 -15.58 -12.27
C THR A 15 12.31 -14.69 -12.99
N ALA A 16 11.03 -15.05 -12.93
CA ALA A 16 9.96 -14.20 -13.46
C ALA A 16 9.79 -12.90 -12.65
N ARG A 17 10.27 -12.86 -11.40
CA ARG A 17 10.16 -11.69 -10.53
C ARG A 17 11.28 -10.67 -10.81
N PRO A 18 10.96 -9.38 -10.93
CA PRO A 18 11.96 -8.32 -11.05
C PRO A 18 12.99 -8.37 -9.92
N ARG A 19 14.25 -8.11 -10.23
CA ARG A 19 15.32 -7.97 -9.24
C ARG A 19 15.50 -6.50 -8.91
N TYR A 20 15.45 -6.17 -7.63
CA TYR A 20 15.74 -4.84 -7.12
C TYR A 20 17.14 -4.85 -6.49
N GLN A 21 18.07 -4.10 -7.06
CA GLN A 21 19.40 -3.94 -6.50
C GLN A 21 19.35 -2.85 -5.42
N VAL A 22 19.88 -3.16 -4.24
CA VAL A 22 19.96 -2.22 -3.12
C VAL A 22 21.41 -2.14 -2.68
N THR A 23 21.98 -0.94 -2.73
CA THR A 23 23.30 -0.67 -2.16
C THR A 23 23.14 -0.39 -0.67
N GLU A 24 23.91 -1.08 0.16
CA GLU A 24 23.91 -0.84 1.61
C GLU A 24 24.62 0.48 1.90
N THR A 25 23.86 1.56 1.91
CA THR A 25 24.31 2.85 2.43
C THR A 25 24.30 2.82 3.97
N GLU A 26 24.96 3.79 4.59
CA GLU A 26 24.91 4.02 6.04
C GLU A 26 23.47 4.04 6.63
N GLN A 27 22.51 4.57 5.88
CA GLN A 27 21.11 4.61 6.32
C GLN A 27 20.46 3.23 6.26
N VAL A 28 20.73 2.47 5.19
CA VAL A 28 20.27 1.08 5.03
C VAL A 28 20.89 0.20 6.11
N ALA A 29 22.18 0.36 6.40
CA ALA A 29 22.87 -0.37 7.45
C ALA A 29 22.21 -0.17 8.81
N ARG A 30 21.95 1.10 9.21
CA ARG A 30 21.24 1.42 10.45
C ARG A 30 19.82 0.86 10.49
N ALA A 31 19.11 0.86 9.37
CA ALA A 31 17.77 0.28 9.30
C ALA A 31 17.81 -1.24 9.52
N LEU A 32 18.78 -1.93 8.92
CA LEU A 32 18.99 -3.36 9.09
C LEU A 32 19.43 -3.71 10.51
N ASP A 33 20.24 -2.87 11.16
CA ASP A 33 20.64 -3.11 12.55
C ASP A 33 19.44 -2.94 13.51
N ARG A 34 18.52 -2.01 13.22
CA ARG A 34 17.24 -1.93 13.93
C ARG A 34 16.36 -3.16 13.66
N ALA A 35 16.29 -3.60 12.40
CA ALA A 35 15.56 -4.80 12.02
C ALA A 35 16.11 -6.04 12.74
N ALA A 36 17.44 -6.19 12.86
CA ALA A 36 18.08 -7.30 13.55
C ALA A 36 17.73 -7.36 15.06
N LYS A 37 17.41 -6.21 15.69
CA LYS A 37 16.90 -6.20 17.07
C LYS A 37 15.47 -6.77 17.16
N ARG A 38 14.66 -6.56 16.12
CA ARG A 38 13.28 -7.04 16.04
C ARG A 38 13.20 -8.50 15.57
N TRP A 39 14.09 -8.89 14.66
CA TRP A 39 14.21 -10.24 14.07
C TRP A 39 15.65 -10.75 14.24
N PRO A 40 16.02 -11.21 15.45
CA PRO A 40 17.39 -11.62 15.74
C PRO A 40 17.78 -12.90 15.01
N GLY A 41 19.04 -12.97 14.56
CA GLY A 41 19.62 -14.16 13.91
C GLY A 41 19.31 -14.30 12.42
N GLU A 42 18.50 -13.40 11.84
CA GLU A 42 18.22 -13.44 10.41
C GLU A 42 19.30 -12.75 9.57
N PRO A 43 19.56 -13.26 8.35
CA PRO A 43 20.50 -12.62 7.44
C PRO A 43 19.95 -11.28 6.93
N ARG A 44 20.84 -10.33 6.60
CA ARG A 44 20.46 -8.98 6.13
C ARG A 44 19.49 -8.99 4.94
N SER A 45 19.62 -9.95 4.03
CA SER A 45 18.70 -10.11 2.89
C SER A 45 17.26 -10.41 3.33
N LYS A 46 17.04 -11.20 4.39
CA LYS A 46 15.70 -11.41 4.95
C LYS A 46 15.20 -10.21 5.73
N LEU A 47 16.09 -9.53 6.45
CA LEU A 47 15.74 -8.28 7.15
C LEU A 47 15.25 -7.20 6.17
N LEU A 48 15.81 -7.13 4.96
CA LEU A 48 15.29 -6.24 3.90
C LEU A 48 13.85 -6.58 3.51
N ILE A 49 13.51 -7.88 3.42
CA ILE A 49 12.14 -8.32 3.12
C ILE A 49 11.19 -7.90 4.24
N HIS A 50 11.55 -8.19 5.50
CA HIS A 50 10.76 -7.79 6.67
C HIS A 50 10.54 -6.27 6.73
N LEU A 51 11.56 -5.48 6.40
CA LEU A 51 11.46 -4.02 6.37
C LEU A 51 10.51 -3.53 5.26
N VAL A 52 10.52 -4.17 4.08
CA VAL A 52 9.60 -3.84 2.99
C VAL A 52 8.16 -4.16 3.40
N GLU A 53 7.91 -5.32 4.00
CA GLU A 53 6.59 -5.72 4.46
C GLU A 53 6.10 -4.82 5.61
N ALA A 54 6.95 -4.52 6.58
CA ALA A 54 6.63 -3.59 7.66
C ALA A 54 6.34 -2.18 7.14
N GLY A 55 7.08 -1.71 6.14
CA GLY A 55 6.85 -0.44 5.47
C GLY A 55 5.51 -0.40 4.74
N ALA A 56 5.16 -1.46 4.00
CA ALA A 56 3.87 -1.56 3.32
C ALA A 56 2.70 -1.49 4.33
N ASN A 57 2.78 -2.25 5.42
CA ASN A 57 1.76 -2.24 6.46
C ASN A 57 1.62 -0.85 7.13
N ALA A 58 2.73 -0.15 7.35
CA ALA A 58 2.71 1.19 7.93
C ALA A 58 2.03 2.21 7.00
N ILE A 59 2.28 2.12 5.69
CA ILE A 59 1.61 2.96 4.67
C ILE A 59 0.10 2.69 4.66
N ASP A 60 -0.30 1.42 4.70
CA ASP A 60 -1.72 1.03 4.71
C ASP A 60 -2.45 1.46 5.99
N GLU A 61 -1.77 1.47 7.13
CA GLU A 61 -2.31 1.97 8.40
C GLU A 61 -2.47 3.50 8.39
N ASP A 62 -1.48 4.23 7.86
CA ASP A 62 -1.54 5.68 7.71
C ASP A 62 -2.69 6.10 6.78
N ALA A 63 -2.85 5.41 5.65
CA ALA A 63 -3.96 5.64 4.73
C ALA A 63 -5.33 5.36 5.37
N ARG A 64 -5.44 4.30 6.20
CA ARG A 64 -6.68 4.00 6.94
C ARG A 64 -6.98 5.06 7.99
N THR A 65 -5.96 5.54 8.71
CA THR A 65 -6.09 6.59 9.71
C THR A 65 -6.54 7.90 9.07
N GLN A 66 -5.89 8.34 7.98
CA GLN A 66 -6.27 9.54 7.25
C GLN A 66 -7.71 9.47 6.72
N ASN A 67 -8.13 8.32 6.20
CA ASN A 67 -9.52 8.12 5.77
C ASN A 67 -10.51 8.17 6.93
N ALA A 68 -10.16 7.59 8.08
CA ALA A 68 -10.99 7.64 9.28
C ALA A 68 -11.14 9.07 9.80
N ASP A 69 -10.04 9.84 9.84
CA ASP A 69 -10.04 11.25 10.24
C ASP A 69 -10.86 12.11 9.28
N HIS A 70 -10.68 11.91 7.98
CA HIS A 70 -11.48 12.61 6.96
C HIS A 70 -12.97 12.29 7.12
N ARG A 71 -13.33 11.01 7.27
CA ARG A 71 -14.72 10.59 7.49
C ARG A 71 -15.30 11.19 8.78
N SER A 72 -14.52 11.21 9.86
CA SER A 72 -14.90 11.82 11.13
C SER A 72 -15.18 13.31 10.96
N ALA A 73 -14.31 14.04 10.25
CA ALA A 73 -14.49 15.47 9.97
C ALA A 73 -15.74 15.75 9.10
N VAL A 74 -16.00 14.91 8.09
CA VAL A 74 -17.22 14.99 7.28
C VAL A 74 -18.46 14.74 8.14
N LEU A 75 -18.49 13.68 8.96
CA LEU A 75 -19.63 13.36 9.82
C LEU A 75 -19.86 14.41 10.90
N ALA A 76 -18.81 14.99 11.48
CA ALA A 76 -18.92 16.08 12.46
C ALA A 76 -19.48 17.36 11.85
N SER A 77 -19.34 17.54 10.53
CA SER A 77 -19.88 18.69 9.79
C SER A 77 -21.26 18.39 9.18
N ALA A 78 -21.54 17.12 8.87
CA ALA A 78 -22.81 16.67 8.32
C ALA A 78 -23.94 16.87 9.36
N GLY A 79 -25.04 17.46 8.93
CA GLY A 79 -26.21 17.71 9.81
C GLY A 79 -26.05 18.89 10.77
N ARG A 80 -24.92 19.62 10.78
CA ARG A 80 -24.72 20.83 11.59
C ARG A 80 -25.70 21.96 11.26
N TYR A 81 -26.34 21.90 10.10
CA TYR A 81 -27.35 22.85 9.63
C TYR A 81 -28.74 22.20 9.47
N GLY A 82 -29.06 21.19 10.28
CA GLY A 82 -30.37 20.51 10.22
C GLY A 82 -31.57 21.44 10.42
N GLU A 83 -31.37 22.59 11.09
CA GLU A 83 -32.40 23.63 11.28
C GLU A 83 -32.53 24.61 10.10
N ALA A 84 -31.56 24.58 9.16
CA ALA A 84 -31.53 25.50 8.03
C ALA A 84 -32.26 24.96 6.79
N PHE A 85 -32.66 23.68 6.80
CA PHE A 85 -33.35 23.02 5.71
C PHE A 85 -34.68 22.48 6.21
N ASP A 86 -35.75 22.85 5.51
CA ASP A 86 -37.10 22.42 5.85
C ASP A 86 -37.31 20.92 5.53
N ALA A 87 -38.36 20.32 6.10
CA ALA A 87 -38.61 18.88 5.97
C ALA A 87 -38.75 18.43 4.50
N ASP A 88 -39.27 19.31 3.64
CA ASP A 88 -39.55 19.03 2.23
C ASP A 88 -38.38 19.40 1.29
N TYR A 89 -37.28 19.96 1.82
CA TYR A 89 -36.14 20.49 1.04
C TYR A 89 -35.53 19.46 0.08
N LEU A 90 -35.39 18.20 0.51
CA LEU A 90 -34.81 17.14 -0.33
C LEU A 90 -35.74 16.71 -1.47
N ASP A 91 -37.05 16.85 -1.30
CA ASP A 91 -38.03 16.49 -2.33
C ASP A 91 -38.14 17.61 -3.37
N GLU A 92 -38.09 18.88 -2.94
CA GLU A 92 -37.96 20.03 -3.84
C GLU A 92 -36.67 19.97 -4.67
N LEU A 93 -35.53 19.66 -4.04
CA LEU A 93 -34.24 19.56 -4.72
C LEU A 93 -34.20 18.45 -5.78
N ARG A 94 -34.87 17.31 -5.52
CA ARG A 94 -34.95 16.20 -6.47
C ARG A 94 -35.89 16.50 -7.62
N ALA A 95 -36.96 17.26 -7.39
CA ALA A 95 -37.88 17.68 -8.43
C ALA A 95 -37.24 18.66 -9.43
N ASP A 96 -36.24 19.43 -8.99
CA ASP A 96 -35.54 20.42 -9.82
C ASP A 96 -34.45 19.81 -10.72
N TRP A 97 -34.08 18.54 -10.53
CA TRP A 97 -33.10 17.87 -11.37
C TRP A 97 -33.77 17.14 -12.55
N PRO A 98 -33.47 17.50 -13.82
CA PRO A 98 -34.01 16.78 -14.97
C PRO A 98 -33.43 15.36 -15.05
N THR A 99 -34.29 14.42 -15.43
CA THR A 99 -33.96 12.99 -15.66
C THR A 99 -33.30 12.76 -17.02
#